data_AF-A0A5F9C3Y0-F1
#
_entry.id   AF-A0A5F9C3Y0-F1
#
_cell.length_a   1.000
_cell.length_b   1.000
_cell.length_c   1.000
_cell.angle_alpha   90.00
_cell.angle_beta   90.00
_cell.angle_gamma   90.00
#
_symmetry.space_group_name_H-M   'P 1'
#
loop_
_entity.id
_entity.type
_entity.pdbx_description
1 polymer ?
#
loop_
_entity_poly.entity_id
_entity_poly.type
_entity_poly.pdbx_seq_one_letter_code
_entity_poly.pdbx_strand_id
1 'polypeptide(L)'
;VNEGNPESLLQKLRCHFTWGLLIEDTEVSDLQDRILEEIQCLDTEHKVGYNLLAYVKHLQGKHEDALENLKEAEEVVQGDQADHSDVRSLVTWGNYAWVYYHMGRLADAQTYLDKVENTCQKSADPSRYSTQCPEMDCEEGWALLKCGGKNYERAKACFEKALEADPENPEFNTGYAITVYRLDYPAKRPCNVSDAFSLQPLRKAIRLNPQDAYLKALLALKLQDVGEEAEGRECMEEALAHTSSQTYVFRYAAKFFRRQGRVEEALKYLKRALKATPRSVFLHHQIGLCYREQMIQIKNATHMQPRGRDRENVDRLVQLAINEFQKASVLKPTFELAHVHLAEIKSLSFGNFLAYHWKSEDKAITQYLKEKKNLTFPKERRSSNKTY
;
A
#
# COMPACT_ATOMS: atom_id res chain seq x y z
N VAL A 1 22.39 -36.22 22.14
CA VAL A 1 21.19 -35.60 22.74
C VAL A 1 20.61 -34.68 21.67
N ASN A 2 19.60 -35.16 20.92
CA ASN A 2 18.98 -34.56 19.72
C ASN A 2 19.67 -33.32 19.12
N GLU A 3 20.69 -33.55 18.31
CA GLU A 3 20.98 -32.75 17.11
C GLU A 3 19.79 -32.99 16.16
N GLY A 4 18.60 -32.40 16.33
CA GLY A 4 18.31 -30.99 16.27
C GLY A 4 17.75 -30.72 14.88
N ASN A 5 16.47 -31.08 14.61
CA ASN A 5 15.83 -30.92 13.30
C ASN A 5 16.12 -29.49 12.76
N PRO A 6 16.70 -29.31 11.56
CA PRO A 6 17.04 -27.98 11.02
C PRO A 6 15.84 -27.03 11.01
N GLU A 7 14.63 -27.57 10.83
CA GLU A 7 13.39 -26.81 10.94
C GLU A 7 13.21 -26.15 12.32
N SER A 8 13.58 -26.83 13.41
CA SER A 8 13.47 -26.29 14.77
C SER A 8 14.44 -25.14 15.05
N LEU A 9 15.55 -25.06 14.31
CA LEU A 9 16.50 -23.95 14.36
C LEU A 9 15.99 -22.78 13.53
N LEU A 10 15.49 -23.06 12.32
CA LEU A 10 14.90 -22.07 11.43
C LEU A 10 13.72 -21.32 12.07
N GLN A 11 12.89 -22.01 12.87
CA GLN A 11 11.77 -21.39 13.59
C GLN A 11 12.21 -20.41 14.69
N LYS A 12 13.48 -20.42 15.12
CA LYS A 12 14.01 -19.48 16.11
C LYS A 12 14.50 -18.17 15.49
N LEU A 13 14.68 -18.14 14.18
CA LEU A 13 15.12 -16.94 13.46
C LEU A 13 14.06 -15.86 13.52
N ARG A 14 14.46 -14.59 13.50
CA ARG A 14 13.55 -13.45 13.29
C ARG A 14 13.68 -12.97 11.85
N CYS A 15 12.75 -13.40 11.00
CA CYS A 15 12.70 -13.00 9.60
C CYS A 15 11.27 -13.16 9.06
N HIS A 16 11.09 -12.89 7.77
CA HIS A 16 9.76 -12.83 7.16
C HIS A 16 8.99 -14.16 7.24
N PHE A 17 9.71 -15.28 7.31
CA PHE A 17 9.15 -16.62 7.45
C PHE A 17 8.59 -16.92 8.85
N THR A 18 9.08 -16.24 9.88
CA THR A 18 8.71 -16.49 11.29
C THR A 18 7.86 -15.38 11.89
N TRP A 19 7.78 -14.21 11.26
CA TRP A 19 6.92 -13.10 11.69
C TRP A 19 5.42 -13.35 11.50
N GLY A 20 4.99 -14.49 10.94
CA GLY A 20 3.56 -14.81 10.80
C GLY A 20 2.79 -13.71 10.07
N LEU A 21 3.32 -13.24 8.94
CA LEU A 21 2.73 -12.17 8.14
C LEU A 21 1.39 -12.64 7.56
N LEU A 22 0.29 -11.95 7.90
CA LEU A 22 -1.04 -12.31 7.41
C LEU A 22 -1.22 -11.75 5.99
N ILE A 23 -0.93 -12.58 4.98
CA ILE A 23 -1.05 -12.25 3.56
C ILE A 23 -2.03 -13.22 2.91
N GLU A 24 -3.09 -12.71 2.30
CA GLU A 24 -4.01 -13.55 1.52
C GLU A 24 -3.40 -13.84 0.13
N ASP A 25 -3.59 -15.05 -0.38
CA ASP A 25 -3.08 -15.47 -1.70
C ASP A 25 -3.50 -14.52 -2.83
N THR A 26 -4.72 -13.99 -2.75
CA THR A 26 -5.28 -13.03 -3.70
C THR A 26 -4.60 -11.66 -3.67
N GLU A 27 -3.87 -11.33 -2.59
CA GLU A 27 -3.18 -10.06 -2.40
C GLU A 27 -1.70 -10.11 -2.74
N VAL A 28 -1.12 -11.30 -2.95
CA VAL A 28 0.34 -11.48 -3.18
C VAL A 28 0.82 -10.69 -4.40
N SER A 29 0.03 -10.62 -5.47
CA SER A 29 0.39 -9.87 -6.68
C SER A 29 0.36 -8.35 -6.47
N ASP A 30 -0.69 -7.83 -5.82
CA ASP A 30 -0.77 -6.40 -5.43
C ASP A 30 0.36 -6.03 -4.46
N LEU A 31 0.66 -6.90 -3.50
CA LEU A 31 1.76 -6.70 -2.56
C LEU A 31 3.10 -6.60 -3.28
N GLN A 32 3.38 -7.51 -4.23
CA GLN A 32 4.58 -7.43 -5.06
C GLN A 32 4.68 -6.09 -5.80
N ASP A 33 3.60 -5.68 -6.47
CA ASP A 33 3.58 -4.43 -7.22
C ASP A 33 3.84 -3.24 -6.28
N ARG A 34 3.20 -3.20 -5.09
CA ARG A 34 3.43 -2.14 -4.10
C ARG A 34 4.85 -2.11 -3.55
N ILE A 35 5.53 -3.25 -3.41
CA ILE A 35 6.92 -3.30 -2.94
C ILE A 35 7.85 -2.78 -4.03
N LEU A 36 7.65 -3.18 -5.29
CA LEU A 36 8.41 -2.66 -6.42
C LEU A 36 8.23 -1.15 -6.59
N GLU A 37 7.00 -0.66 -6.43
CA GLU A 37 6.71 0.78 -6.43
C GLU A 37 7.44 1.52 -5.30
N GLU A 38 7.61 0.90 -4.13
CA GLU A 38 8.35 1.48 -3.00
C GLU A 38 9.84 1.55 -3.30
N ILE A 39 10.44 0.44 -3.73
CA ILE A 39 11.86 0.37 -4.11
C ILE A 39 12.20 1.43 -5.18
N GLN A 40 11.29 1.66 -6.14
CA GLN A 40 11.52 2.61 -7.23
C GLN A 40 11.25 4.07 -6.85
N CYS A 41 10.26 4.34 -6.00
CA CYS A 41 9.68 5.68 -5.86
C CYS A 41 9.69 6.25 -4.44
N LEU A 42 10.14 5.51 -3.42
CA LEU A 42 10.25 5.98 -2.05
C LEU A 42 11.73 6.25 -1.73
N ASP A 43 12.08 7.53 -1.60
CA ASP A 43 13.42 7.99 -1.27
C ASP A 43 13.58 8.07 0.26
N THR A 44 13.44 6.94 0.93
CA THR A 44 13.71 6.82 2.37
C THR A 44 14.99 6.01 2.58
N GLU A 45 15.76 6.34 3.62
CA GLU A 45 16.97 5.60 4.03
C GLU A 45 16.68 4.13 4.41
N HIS A 46 15.40 3.80 4.64
CA HIS A 46 14.96 2.53 5.22
C HIS A 46 14.41 1.56 4.16
N LYS A 47 15.27 1.07 3.26
CA LYS A 47 14.87 0.18 2.16
C LYS A 47 14.64 -1.27 2.62
N VAL A 48 13.52 -1.51 3.31
CA VAL A 48 13.02 -2.84 3.70
C VAL A 48 12.61 -3.71 2.48
N GLY A 49 12.62 -3.14 1.27
CA GLY A 49 11.94 -3.68 0.10
C GLY A 49 12.41 -5.07 -0.37
N TYR A 50 13.72 -5.32 -0.43
CA TYR A 50 14.22 -6.53 -1.10
C TYR A 50 14.01 -7.81 -0.28
N ASN A 51 14.14 -7.76 1.04
CA ASN A 51 13.87 -8.92 1.91
C ASN A 51 12.40 -9.34 1.87
N LEU A 52 11.48 -8.38 1.93
CA LEU A 52 10.06 -8.67 1.80
C LEU A 52 9.71 -9.13 0.38
N LEU A 53 10.34 -8.55 -0.66
CA LEU A 53 10.14 -8.97 -2.04
C LEU A 53 10.59 -10.43 -2.25
N ALA A 54 11.73 -10.82 -1.68
CA ALA A 54 12.20 -12.21 -1.72
C ALA A 54 11.19 -13.17 -1.07
N TYR A 55 10.64 -12.81 0.09
CA TYR A 55 9.59 -13.60 0.74
C TYR A 55 8.33 -13.72 -0.16
N VAL A 56 7.90 -12.62 -0.77
CA VAL A 56 6.77 -12.62 -1.73
C VAL A 56 7.06 -13.50 -2.96
N LYS A 57 8.29 -13.49 -3.50
CA LYS A 57 8.69 -14.38 -4.59
C LYS A 57 8.67 -15.85 -4.17
N HIS A 58 9.12 -16.14 -2.95
CA HIS A 58 9.02 -17.47 -2.37
C HIS A 58 7.55 -17.93 -2.28
N LEU A 59 6.62 -17.09 -1.80
CA LEU A 59 5.18 -17.42 -1.75
C LEU A 59 4.58 -17.71 -3.14
N GLN A 60 5.14 -17.14 -4.20
CA GLN A 60 4.76 -17.43 -5.59
C GLN A 60 5.41 -18.72 -6.15
N GLY A 61 6.20 -19.44 -5.34
CA GLY A 61 6.98 -20.61 -5.78
C GLY A 61 8.23 -20.28 -6.60
N LYS A 62 8.66 -19.01 -6.63
CA LYS A 62 9.82 -18.54 -7.41
C LYS A 62 11.04 -18.39 -6.52
N HIS A 63 11.62 -19.53 -6.13
CA HIS A 63 12.73 -19.56 -5.17
C HIS A 63 14.02 -18.94 -5.71
N GLU A 64 14.32 -19.11 -7.01
CA GLU A 64 15.50 -18.48 -7.63
C GLU A 64 15.38 -16.94 -7.66
N ASP A 65 14.22 -16.40 -8.10
CA ASP A 65 13.94 -14.96 -8.01
C ASP A 65 14.07 -14.47 -6.56
N ALA A 66 13.65 -15.27 -5.57
CA ALA A 66 13.79 -14.89 -4.17
C ALA A 66 15.27 -14.75 -3.77
N LEU A 67 16.15 -15.67 -4.18
CA LEU A 67 17.58 -15.60 -3.92
C LEU A 67 18.25 -14.40 -4.59
N GLU A 68 17.84 -14.05 -5.81
CA GLU A 68 18.30 -12.83 -6.50
C GLU A 68 17.94 -11.58 -5.70
N ASN A 69 16.70 -11.48 -5.20
CA ASN A 69 16.28 -10.35 -4.36
C ASN A 69 17.01 -10.29 -3.02
N LEU A 70 17.30 -11.44 -2.39
CA LEU A 70 18.13 -11.47 -1.18
C LEU A 70 19.57 -11.00 -1.45
N LYS A 71 20.09 -11.27 -2.65
CA LYS A 71 21.42 -10.81 -3.05
C LYS A 71 21.45 -9.28 -3.17
N GLU A 72 20.45 -8.71 -3.83
CA GLU A 72 20.28 -7.25 -3.89
C GLU A 72 20.14 -6.64 -2.47
N ALA A 73 19.44 -7.33 -1.55
CA ALA A 73 19.35 -6.90 -0.16
C ALA A 73 20.72 -6.87 0.54
N GLU A 74 21.57 -7.89 0.33
CA GLU A 74 22.94 -7.89 0.88
C GLU A 74 23.80 -6.77 0.28
N GLU A 75 23.70 -6.52 -1.03
CA GLU A 75 24.47 -5.46 -1.71
C GLU A 75 24.10 -4.06 -1.18
N VAL A 76 22.81 -3.81 -0.89
CA VAL A 76 22.35 -2.57 -0.26
C VAL A 76 22.93 -2.42 1.15
N VAL A 77 22.88 -3.47 1.97
CA VAL A 77 23.39 -3.43 3.35
C VAL A 77 24.92 -3.22 3.39
N GLN A 78 25.67 -3.75 2.42
CA GLN A 78 27.12 -3.54 2.32
C GLN A 78 27.49 -2.11 1.86
N GLY A 79 26.59 -1.43 1.14
CA GLY A 79 26.78 -0.05 0.68
C GLY A 79 26.50 1.00 1.76
N ASP A 80 25.68 0.68 2.75
CA ASP A 80 25.36 1.57 3.87
C ASP A 80 26.49 1.53 4.93
N GLN A 81 27.20 2.64 5.11
CA GLN A 81 28.28 2.78 6.12
C GLN A 81 27.78 2.87 7.57
N ALA A 82 26.57 2.40 7.86
CA ALA A 82 25.90 2.61 9.15
C ALA A 82 26.20 1.50 10.18
N ASP A 83 26.26 1.88 11.45
CA ASP A 83 26.50 1.00 12.63
C ASP A 83 25.44 -0.10 12.84
N HIS A 84 24.36 -0.12 12.04
CA HIS A 84 23.23 -1.07 12.11
C HIS A 84 23.25 -2.16 11.01
N SER A 85 24.33 -2.27 10.21
CA SER A 85 24.43 -3.23 9.09
C SER A 85 24.20 -4.67 9.53
N ASP A 86 24.66 -5.04 10.72
CA ASP A 86 24.66 -6.41 11.21
C ASP A 86 23.23 -6.94 11.42
N VAL A 87 22.32 -6.12 11.94
CA VAL A 87 20.93 -6.53 12.20
C VAL A 87 20.14 -6.73 10.91
N ARG A 88 20.31 -5.84 9.92
CA ARG A 88 19.66 -6.00 8.61
C ARG A 88 20.19 -7.22 7.88
N SER A 89 21.49 -7.50 8.00
CA SER A 89 22.08 -8.75 7.49
C SER A 89 21.49 -10.00 8.15
N LEU A 90 21.16 -9.98 9.46
CA LEU A 90 20.53 -11.12 10.14
C LEU A 90 19.18 -11.49 9.51
N VAL A 91 18.34 -10.51 9.16
CA VAL A 91 17.05 -10.77 8.50
C VAL A 91 17.28 -11.40 7.13
N THR A 92 18.24 -10.86 6.35
CA THR A 92 18.59 -11.38 5.03
C THR A 92 19.13 -12.81 5.09
N TRP A 93 20.05 -13.10 6.00
CA TRP A 93 20.59 -14.45 6.20
C TRP A 93 19.53 -15.42 6.71
N GLY A 94 18.64 -14.96 7.60
CA GLY A 94 17.51 -15.76 8.05
C GLY A 94 16.56 -16.12 6.91
N ASN A 95 16.29 -15.18 6.00
CA ASN A 95 15.52 -15.45 4.79
C ASN A 95 16.26 -16.42 3.85
N TYR A 96 17.57 -16.29 3.65
CA TYR A 96 18.37 -17.25 2.86
C TYR A 96 18.26 -18.66 3.41
N ALA A 97 18.42 -18.82 4.72
CA ALA A 97 18.33 -20.13 5.37
C ALA A 97 16.98 -20.81 5.10
N TRP A 98 15.88 -20.07 5.21
CA TRP A 98 14.54 -20.57 4.89
C TRP A 98 14.35 -20.89 3.40
N VAL A 99 14.79 -20.03 2.48
CA VAL A 99 14.66 -20.27 1.04
C VAL A 99 15.45 -21.53 0.63
N TYR A 100 16.71 -21.67 1.07
CA TYR A 100 17.52 -22.86 0.78
C TYR A 100 16.92 -24.13 1.38
N TYR A 101 16.35 -24.04 2.59
CA TYR A 101 15.64 -25.16 3.20
C TYR A 101 14.46 -25.62 2.34
N HIS A 102 13.63 -24.69 1.87
CA HIS A 102 12.49 -25.01 0.98
C HIS A 102 12.92 -25.56 -0.39
N MET A 103 14.13 -25.24 -0.86
CA MET A 103 14.72 -25.82 -2.07
C MET A 103 15.35 -27.21 -1.84
N GLY A 104 15.40 -27.71 -0.60
CA GLY A 104 16.09 -28.96 -0.25
C GLY A 104 17.61 -28.85 -0.15
N ARG A 105 18.16 -27.62 -0.22
CA ARG A 105 19.59 -27.33 -0.13
C ARG A 105 20.03 -27.16 1.32
N LEU A 106 19.96 -28.24 2.09
CA LEU A 106 20.16 -28.22 3.55
C LEU A 106 21.55 -27.73 3.98
N ALA A 107 22.60 -28.02 3.21
CA ALA A 107 23.96 -27.56 3.51
C ALA A 107 24.09 -26.03 3.38
N ASP A 108 23.45 -25.44 2.38
CA ASP A 108 23.42 -23.99 2.21
C ASP A 108 22.59 -23.34 3.32
N ALA A 109 21.44 -23.93 3.66
CA ALA A 109 20.62 -23.45 4.78
C ALA A 109 21.39 -23.43 6.10
N GLN A 110 22.16 -24.50 6.38
CA GLN A 110 23.01 -24.57 7.58
C GLN A 110 24.11 -23.51 7.55
N THR A 111 24.72 -23.24 6.39
CA THR A 111 25.75 -22.20 6.26
C THR A 111 25.24 -20.82 6.68
N TYR A 112 23.99 -20.47 6.34
CA TYR A 112 23.39 -19.21 6.77
C TYR A 112 22.92 -19.22 8.23
N LEU A 113 22.47 -20.36 8.75
CA LEU A 113 22.23 -20.53 10.19
C LEU A 113 23.50 -20.28 11.01
N ASP A 114 24.64 -20.82 10.56
CA ASP A 114 25.93 -20.64 11.21
C ASP A 114 26.37 -19.16 11.17
N LYS A 115 26.12 -18.44 10.06
CA LYS A 115 26.36 -16.99 9.97
C LYS A 115 25.54 -16.19 10.98
N VAL A 116 24.26 -16.50 11.11
CA VAL A 116 23.36 -15.86 12.10
C VAL A 116 23.86 -16.15 13.52
N GLU A 117 24.15 -17.41 13.84
CA GLU A 117 24.63 -17.81 15.17
C GLU A 117 25.94 -17.12 15.54
N ASN A 118 26.92 -17.11 14.64
CA ASN A 118 28.21 -16.45 14.86
C ASN A 118 28.06 -14.94 15.12
N THR A 119 27.04 -14.30 14.57
CA THR A 119 26.78 -12.86 14.73
C THR A 119 26.06 -12.60 16.05
N CYS A 120 25.03 -13.38 16.37
CA CYS A 120 24.32 -13.31 17.66
C CYS A 120 25.24 -13.60 18.87
N GLN A 121 26.20 -14.51 18.73
CA GLN A 121 27.17 -14.80 19.79
C GLN A 121 28.12 -13.62 20.08
N LYS A 122 28.45 -12.80 19.07
CA LYS A 122 29.29 -11.61 19.24
C LYS A 122 28.57 -10.47 19.95
N SER A 123 27.25 -10.38 19.81
CA SER A 123 26.43 -9.33 20.42
C SER A 123 26.03 -9.59 21.88
N ALA A 124 26.59 -10.64 22.52
CA ALA A 124 26.34 -11.01 23.92
C ALA A 124 24.85 -11.26 24.29
N ASP A 125 24.03 -11.66 23.32
CA ASP A 125 22.61 -11.98 23.52
C ASP A 125 22.45 -13.38 24.17
N PRO A 126 21.57 -13.57 25.17
CA PRO A 126 21.25 -14.88 25.75
C PRO A 126 20.72 -15.91 24.76
N SER A 127 20.21 -15.49 23.60
CA SER A 127 19.61 -16.33 22.58
C SER A 127 20.59 -16.62 21.42
N ARG A 128 20.74 -17.88 21.03
CA ARG A 128 21.70 -18.32 19.99
C ARG A 128 21.36 -17.91 18.55
N TYR A 129 20.10 -17.57 18.26
CA TYR A 129 19.60 -17.35 16.88
C TYR A 129 18.63 -16.17 16.73
N SER A 130 18.42 -15.39 17.79
CA SER A 130 17.51 -14.24 17.79
C SER A 130 18.12 -13.12 18.62
N THR A 131 18.35 -11.98 17.99
CA THR A 131 18.82 -10.78 18.69
C THR A 131 17.61 -9.95 19.12
N GLN A 132 17.51 -9.59 20.39
CA GLN A 132 16.55 -8.60 20.86
C GLN A 132 17.14 -7.20 20.70
N CYS A 133 17.00 -6.64 19.51
CA CYS A 133 17.38 -5.26 19.23
C CYS A 133 16.21 -4.44 18.66
N PRO A 134 16.16 -3.13 18.96
CA PRO A 134 15.09 -2.23 18.49
C PRO A 134 14.97 -2.19 16.96
N GLU A 135 16.08 -2.34 16.24
CA GLU A 135 16.13 -2.35 14.78
C GLU A 135 15.42 -3.58 14.21
N MET A 136 15.54 -4.74 14.86
CA MET A 136 14.80 -5.94 14.43
C MET A 136 13.29 -5.78 14.65
N ASP A 137 12.89 -5.10 15.73
CA ASP A 137 11.49 -4.76 15.96
C ASP A 137 10.99 -3.75 14.90
N CYS A 138 11.83 -2.78 14.51
CA CYS A 138 11.54 -1.84 13.43
C CYS A 138 11.32 -2.54 12.07
N GLU A 139 12.24 -3.44 11.68
CA GLU A 139 12.16 -4.21 10.44
C GLU A 139 10.89 -5.09 10.39
N GLU A 140 10.54 -5.75 11.50
CA GLU A 140 9.29 -6.50 11.62
C GLU A 140 8.06 -5.57 11.48
N GLY A 141 8.11 -4.39 12.11
CA GLY A 141 7.07 -3.37 12.02
C GLY A 141 6.81 -2.90 10.59
N TRP A 142 7.86 -2.62 9.82
CA TRP A 142 7.75 -2.24 8.41
C TRP A 142 7.17 -3.36 7.54
N ALA A 143 7.62 -4.60 7.72
CA ALA A 143 7.09 -5.75 7.01
C ALA A 143 5.59 -5.93 7.27
N LEU A 144 5.18 -5.91 8.54
CA LEU A 144 3.78 -5.98 8.95
C LEU A 144 2.95 -4.83 8.36
N LEU A 145 3.46 -3.60 8.42
CA LEU A 145 2.81 -2.42 7.86
C LEU A 145 2.59 -2.54 6.35
N LYS A 146 3.52 -3.17 5.63
CA LYS A 146 3.42 -3.37 4.18
C LYS A 146 2.45 -4.51 3.81
N CYS A 147 2.30 -5.51 4.68
CA CYS A 147 1.40 -6.66 4.52
C CYS A 147 -0.08 -6.37 4.85
N GLY A 148 -0.48 -5.10 4.96
CA GLY A 148 -1.90 -4.71 4.94
C GLY A 148 -2.57 -4.56 6.31
N GLY A 149 -3.84 -4.13 6.29
CA GLY A 149 -4.54 -3.59 7.47
C GLY A 149 -4.67 -4.55 8.65
N LYS A 150 -4.76 -5.86 8.38
CA LYS A 150 -4.85 -6.90 9.43
C LYS A 150 -3.60 -6.96 10.31
N ASN A 151 -2.48 -6.43 9.82
CA ASN A 151 -1.19 -6.45 10.50
C ASN A 151 -0.87 -5.11 11.19
N TYR A 152 -1.70 -4.07 11.07
CA TYR A 152 -1.36 -2.72 11.55
C TYR A 152 -1.23 -2.62 13.07
N GLU A 153 -2.07 -3.31 13.85
CA GLU A 153 -1.93 -3.31 15.31
C GLU A 153 -0.63 -4.00 15.77
N ARG A 154 -0.22 -5.05 15.06
CA ARG A 154 1.06 -5.72 15.32
C ARG A 154 2.24 -4.83 14.93
N ALA A 155 2.16 -4.17 13.77
CA ALA A 155 3.16 -3.21 13.33
C ALA A 155 3.32 -2.07 14.36
N LYS A 156 2.20 -1.58 14.90
CA LYS A 156 2.20 -0.55 15.94
C LYS A 156 2.94 -1.03 17.18
N ALA A 157 2.63 -2.23 17.67
CA ALA A 157 3.31 -2.81 18.83
C ALA A 157 4.82 -2.98 18.61
N CYS A 158 5.25 -3.37 17.40
CA CYS A 158 6.67 -3.47 17.04
C CYS A 158 7.37 -2.10 17.14
N PHE A 159 6.79 -1.04 16.58
CA PHE A 159 7.38 0.30 16.67
C PHE A 159 7.32 0.87 18.10
N GLU A 160 6.26 0.59 18.88
CA GLU A 160 6.19 0.97 20.29
C GLU A 160 7.33 0.34 21.10
N LYS A 161 7.58 -0.96 20.89
CA LYS A 161 8.68 -1.68 21.52
C LYS A 161 10.05 -1.13 21.12
N ALA A 162 10.25 -0.77 19.85
CA ALA A 162 11.48 -0.12 19.41
C ALA A 162 11.67 1.27 20.06
N LEU A 163 10.58 2.03 20.21
CA LEU A 163 10.57 3.34 20.87
C LEU A 163 10.78 3.29 22.38
N GLU A 164 10.48 2.16 23.05
CA GLU A 164 10.83 1.97 24.47
C GLU A 164 12.34 2.02 24.69
N ALA A 165 13.13 1.54 23.72
CA ALA A 165 14.58 1.56 23.77
C ALA A 165 15.17 2.91 23.33
N ASP A 166 14.67 3.50 22.25
CA ASP A 166 15.09 4.82 21.77
C ASP A 166 13.88 5.68 21.36
N PRO A 167 13.37 6.53 22.27
CA PRO A 167 12.19 7.35 22.02
C PRO A 167 12.36 8.42 20.94
N GLU A 168 13.59 8.89 20.66
CA GLU A 168 13.85 9.95 19.68
C GLU A 168 14.46 9.40 18.37
N ASN A 169 14.49 8.07 18.20
CA ASN A 169 14.93 7.45 16.95
C ASN A 169 14.07 7.92 15.75
N PRO A 170 14.67 8.49 14.69
CA PRO A 170 13.90 9.00 13.56
C PRO A 170 13.15 7.91 12.78
N GLU A 171 13.73 6.72 12.61
CA GLU A 171 13.12 5.61 11.87
C GLU A 171 11.90 5.07 12.63
N PHE A 172 12.06 4.80 13.93
CA PHE A 172 11.00 4.20 14.74
C PHE A 172 9.80 5.14 14.84
N ASN A 173 10.06 6.44 15.02
CA ASN A 173 8.99 7.45 15.04
C ASN A 173 8.28 7.57 13.69
N THR A 174 9.00 7.41 12.56
CA THR A 174 8.41 7.42 11.22
C THR A 174 7.49 6.23 11.01
N GLY A 175 7.96 5.01 11.30
CA GLY A 175 7.17 3.80 11.22
C GLY A 175 5.94 3.84 12.13
N TYR A 176 6.12 4.30 13.36
CA TYR A 176 5.03 4.51 14.32
C TYR A 176 3.98 5.50 13.78
N ALA A 177 4.41 6.70 13.37
CA ALA A 177 3.50 7.74 12.92
C ALA A 177 2.67 7.31 11.68
N ILE A 178 3.29 6.63 10.71
CA ILE A 178 2.60 6.11 9.54
C ILE A 178 1.60 5.03 9.93
N THR A 179 1.99 4.11 10.82
CA THR A 179 1.12 3.02 11.28
C THR A 179 -0.10 3.57 12.01
N VAL A 180 0.14 4.50 12.95
CA VAL A 180 -0.91 5.16 13.71
C VAL A 180 -1.83 5.97 12.79
N TYR A 181 -1.30 6.70 11.80
CA TYR A 181 -2.12 7.39 10.79
C TYR A 181 -3.04 6.44 10.01
N ARG A 182 -2.58 5.23 9.68
CA ARG A 182 -3.39 4.24 8.97
C ARG A 182 -4.46 3.60 9.85
N LEU A 183 -4.19 3.42 11.14
CA LEU A 183 -5.16 2.98 12.15
C LEU A 183 -6.19 4.09 12.47
N ASP A 184 -5.74 5.35 12.40
CA ASP A 184 -6.54 6.56 12.57
C ASP A 184 -7.35 6.88 11.30
N TYR A 185 -8.00 5.84 10.75
CA TYR A 185 -8.83 5.95 9.56
C TYR A 185 -10.01 6.85 9.87
N PRO A 186 -10.23 7.94 9.09
CA PRO A 186 -11.32 8.84 9.36
C PRO A 186 -12.64 8.08 9.22
N ALA A 187 -13.35 7.91 10.33
CA ALA A 187 -14.78 7.69 10.29
C ALA A 187 -15.40 8.80 9.42
N LYS A 188 -16.54 8.52 8.77
CA LYS A 188 -17.22 9.45 7.84
C LYS A 188 -17.72 10.77 8.48
N ARG A 189 -17.11 11.26 9.55
CA ARG A 189 -17.46 12.46 10.31
C ARG A 189 -16.19 13.31 10.54
N PRO A 190 -16.32 14.64 10.69
CA PRO A 190 -15.23 15.45 11.23
C PRO A 190 -14.81 14.85 12.56
N CYS A 191 -13.55 14.45 12.68
CA CYS A 191 -13.01 14.00 13.95
C CYS A 191 -12.62 15.23 14.75
N ASN A 192 -13.00 15.28 16.03
CA ASN A 192 -12.44 16.29 16.92
C ASN A 192 -10.93 16.05 17.05
N VAL A 193 -10.17 17.09 17.37
CA VAL A 193 -8.71 16.98 17.61
C VAL A 193 -8.40 15.92 18.69
N SER A 194 -9.29 15.73 19.67
CA SER A 194 -9.19 14.69 20.70
C SER A 194 -9.16 13.26 20.15
N ASP A 195 -9.76 13.04 18.98
CA ASP A 195 -9.93 11.72 18.38
C ASP A 195 -8.84 11.43 17.34
N ALA A 196 -8.02 12.43 17.01
CA ALA A 196 -6.97 12.39 15.99
C ALA A 196 -5.60 12.00 16.58
N PHE A 197 -5.52 10.77 17.09
CA PHE A 197 -4.33 10.29 17.82
C PHE A 197 -3.06 10.16 16.96
N SER A 198 -3.14 10.24 15.62
CA SER A 198 -1.98 10.30 14.73
C SER A 198 -1.32 11.68 14.59
N LEU A 199 -1.97 12.78 15.01
CA LEU A 199 -1.42 14.14 14.83
C LEU A 199 -0.08 14.34 15.56
N GLN A 200 0.00 13.97 16.84
CA GLN A 200 1.22 14.17 17.63
C GLN A 200 2.37 13.26 17.16
N PRO A 201 2.13 11.96 16.88
CA PRO A 201 3.14 11.11 16.23
C PRO A 201 3.66 11.68 14.91
N LEU A 202 2.79 12.18 14.03
CA LEU A 202 3.19 12.79 12.75
C LEU A 202 4.05 14.05 12.96
N ARG A 203 3.64 14.95 13.86
CA ARG A 203 4.44 16.15 14.20
C ARG A 203 5.82 15.76 14.75
N LYS A 204 5.88 14.74 15.63
CA LYS A 204 7.14 14.24 16.18
C LYS A 204 8.04 13.64 15.09
N ALA A 205 7.50 12.79 14.23
CA ALA A 205 8.25 12.19 13.13
C ALA A 205 8.81 13.25 12.16
N ILE A 206 8.05 14.30 11.83
CA ILE A 206 8.53 15.41 10.99
C ILE A 206 9.60 16.24 11.70
N ARG A 207 9.49 16.46 13.01
CA ARG A 207 10.56 17.15 13.77
C ARG A 207 11.88 16.39 13.69
N LEU A 208 11.83 15.07 13.75
CA LEU A 208 13.00 14.20 13.66
C LEU A 208 13.49 14.04 12.21
N ASN A 209 12.58 14.07 11.23
CA ASN A 209 12.85 13.95 9.80
C ASN A 209 12.26 15.14 9.00
N PRO A 210 12.85 16.35 9.10
CA PRO A 210 12.25 17.57 8.55
C PRO A 210 12.20 17.62 7.02
N GLN A 211 12.96 16.75 6.34
CA GLN A 211 13.00 16.65 4.88
C GLN A 211 12.05 15.59 4.32
N ASP A 212 11.36 14.82 5.18
CA ASP A 212 10.46 13.77 4.72
C ASP A 212 9.15 14.36 4.19
N ALA A 213 9.10 14.53 2.87
CA ALA A 213 7.94 15.04 2.15
C ALA A 213 6.72 14.11 2.25
N TYR A 214 6.94 12.79 2.43
CA TYR A 214 5.86 11.82 2.59
C TYR A 214 5.12 12.06 3.91
N LEU A 215 5.85 12.20 5.01
CA LEU A 215 5.27 12.51 6.32
C LEU A 215 4.52 13.84 6.32
N LYS A 216 5.08 14.89 5.70
CA LYS A 216 4.40 16.19 5.55
C LYS A 216 3.07 16.07 4.81
N ALA A 217 3.00 15.27 3.74
CA ALA A 217 1.77 15.04 3.01
C ALA A 217 0.71 14.26 3.84
N LEU A 218 1.13 13.35 4.71
CA LEU A 218 0.25 12.66 5.66
C LEU A 218 -0.26 13.60 6.74
N LEU A 219 0.61 14.44 7.32
CA LEU A 219 0.22 15.46 8.30
C LEU A 219 -0.81 16.42 7.72
N ALA A 220 -0.59 16.91 6.49
CA ALA A 220 -1.53 17.76 5.79
C ALA A 220 -2.92 17.15 5.64
N LEU A 221 -3.01 15.85 5.30
CA LEU A 221 -4.28 15.14 5.23
C LEU A 221 -4.94 15.01 6.60
N LYS A 222 -4.15 14.78 7.66
CA LYS A 222 -4.70 14.65 9.01
C LYS A 222 -5.19 16.00 9.56
N LEU A 223 -4.45 17.08 9.30
CA LEU A 223 -4.87 18.44 9.61
C LEU A 223 -6.17 18.80 8.88
N GLN A 224 -6.31 18.39 7.61
CA GLN A 224 -7.58 18.54 6.88
C GLN A 224 -8.73 17.74 7.53
N ASP A 225 -8.48 16.55 8.07
CA ASP A 225 -9.52 15.75 8.75
C ASP A 225 -10.02 16.40 10.06
N VAL A 226 -9.18 17.19 10.75
CA VAL A 226 -9.54 17.91 11.98
C VAL A 226 -9.94 19.37 11.76
N GLY A 227 -9.97 19.85 10.51
CA GLY A 227 -10.38 21.21 10.16
C GLY A 227 -9.30 22.29 10.24
N GLU A 228 -8.04 21.92 10.50
CA GLU A 228 -6.89 22.84 10.55
C GLU A 228 -6.36 23.11 9.13
N GLU A 229 -7.20 23.71 8.27
CA GLU A 229 -6.93 23.82 6.83
C GLU A 229 -5.72 24.69 6.47
N ALA A 230 -5.43 25.73 7.26
CA ALA A 230 -4.33 26.65 6.98
C ALA A 230 -2.96 25.95 7.13
N GLU A 231 -2.73 25.33 8.28
CA GLU A 231 -1.51 24.54 8.54
C GLU A 231 -1.43 23.33 7.59
N GLY A 232 -2.56 22.66 7.33
CA GLY A 232 -2.60 21.55 6.39
C GLY A 232 -2.19 21.95 4.96
N ARG A 233 -2.52 23.17 4.54
CA ARG A 233 -2.09 23.71 3.24
C ARG A 233 -0.59 23.98 3.20
N GLU A 234 -0.04 24.62 4.23
CA GLU A 234 1.39 24.89 4.35
C GLU A 234 2.20 23.58 4.29
N CYS A 235 1.81 22.58 5.08
CA CYS A 235 2.43 21.26 5.06
C CYS A 235 2.37 20.60 3.67
N MET A 236 1.26 20.74 2.94
CA MET A 236 1.13 20.18 1.59
C MET A 236 1.97 20.94 0.56
N GLU A 237 2.08 22.26 0.67
CA GLU A 237 2.93 23.08 -0.19
C GLU A 237 4.41 22.75 0.01
N GLU A 238 4.85 22.59 1.26
CA GLU A 238 6.19 22.11 1.56
C GLU A 238 6.44 20.71 0.98
N ALA A 239 5.52 19.76 1.20
CA ALA A 239 5.66 18.41 0.67
C ALA A 239 5.83 18.40 -0.87
N LEU A 240 5.08 19.26 -1.57
CA LEU A 240 5.15 19.39 -3.04
C LEU A 240 6.40 20.13 -3.54
N ALA A 241 7.06 20.93 -2.70
CA ALA A 241 8.30 21.63 -3.04
C ALA A 241 9.51 20.68 -3.05
N HIS A 242 9.45 19.59 -2.28
CA HIS A 242 10.49 18.57 -2.24
C HIS A 242 10.35 17.54 -3.37
N THR A 243 11.49 17.04 -3.87
CA THR A 243 11.53 16.01 -4.92
C THR A 243 11.58 14.59 -4.37
N SER A 244 11.92 14.40 -3.10
CA SER A 244 11.96 13.10 -2.43
C SER A 244 10.59 12.45 -2.41
N SER A 245 10.50 11.16 -2.77
CA SER A 245 9.25 10.39 -2.69
C SER A 245 8.08 11.03 -3.47
N GLN A 246 8.39 11.79 -4.52
CA GLN A 246 7.45 12.68 -5.20
C GLN A 246 6.21 11.95 -5.75
N THR A 247 6.37 10.71 -6.23
CA THR A 247 5.23 9.88 -6.66
C THR A 247 4.24 9.61 -5.52
N TYR A 248 4.73 9.36 -4.31
CA TYR A 248 3.90 9.16 -3.14
C TYR A 248 3.30 10.48 -2.62
N VAL A 249 4.05 11.58 -2.67
CA VAL A 249 3.50 12.92 -2.36
C VAL A 249 2.32 13.23 -3.28
N PHE A 250 2.44 12.97 -4.59
CA PHE A 250 1.35 13.18 -5.55
C PHE A 250 0.08 12.38 -5.23
N ARG A 251 0.19 11.18 -4.66
CA ARG A 251 -0.95 10.36 -4.21
C ARG A 251 -1.78 11.11 -3.18
N TYR A 252 -1.12 11.66 -2.16
CA TYR A 252 -1.79 12.31 -1.04
C TYR A 252 -2.16 13.76 -1.32
N ALA A 253 -1.35 14.48 -2.10
CA ALA A 253 -1.71 15.79 -2.63
C ALA A 253 -3.01 15.73 -3.43
N ALA A 254 -3.16 14.72 -4.31
CA ALA A 254 -4.41 14.54 -5.04
C ALA A 254 -5.62 14.29 -4.13
N LYS A 255 -5.47 13.44 -3.10
CA LYS A 255 -6.53 13.22 -2.11
C LYS A 255 -6.90 14.51 -1.39
N PHE A 256 -5.91 15.31 -1.00
CA PHE A 256 -6.08 16.59 -0.32
C PHE A 256 -6.82 17.61 -1.18
N PHE A 257 -6.40 17.82 -2.43
CA PHE A 257 -7.07 18.74 -3.36
C PHE A 257 -8.47 18.27 -3.76
N ARG A 258 -8.67 16.95 -3.95
CA ARG A 258 -10.00 16.39 -4.22
C ARG A 258 -10.98 16.69 -3.09
N ARG A 259 -10.55 16.56 -1.82
CA ARG A 259 -11.37 16.89 -0.64
C ARG A 259 -11.71 18.38 -0.54
N GLN A 260 -10.89 19.26 -1.11
CA GLN A 260 -11.19 20.70 -1.26
C GLN A 260 -12.09 21.01 -2.47
N GLY A 261 -12.56 20.01 -3.22
CA GLY A 261 -13.32 20.21 -4.46
C GLY A 261 -12.48 20.62 -5.66
N ARG A 262 -11.14 20.73 -5.52
CA ARG A 262 -10.18 21.07 -6.59
C ARG A 262 -9.84 19.83 -7.43
N VAL A 263 -10.86 19.26 -8.08
CA VAL A 263 -10.78 17.94 -8.71
C VAL A 263 -9.83 17.88 -9.91
N GLU A 264 -9.76 18.94 -10.72
CA GLU A 264 -8.87 18.98 -11.89
C GLU A 264 -7.38 18.92 -11.50
N GLU A 265 -7.01 19.61 -10.43
CA GLU A 265 -5.66 19.57 -9.90
C GLU A 265 -5.35 18.19 -9.31
N ALA A 266 -6.30 17.59 -8.60
CA ALA A 266 -6.16 16.22 -8.12
C ALA A 266 -5.87 15.25 -9.28
N LEU A 267 -6.61 15.36 -10.39
CA LEU A 267 -6.36 14.56 -11.59
C LEU A 267 -4.98 14.82 -12.21
N LYS A 268 -4.47 16.06 -12.18
CA LYS A 268 -3.11 16.38 -12.65
C LYS A 268 -2.05 15.60 -11.87
N TYR A 269 -2.13 15.62 -10.54
CA TYR A 269 -1.19 14.88 -9.69
C TYR A 269 -1.34 13.35 -9.83
N LEU A 270 -2.56 12.83 -9.87
CA LEU A 270 -2.81 11.40 -10.07
C LEU A 270 -2.25 10.91 -11.40
N LYS A 271 -2.44 11.65 -12.49
CA LYS A 271 -1.89 11.31 -13.81
C LYS A 271 -0.36 11.32 -13.82
N ARG A 272 0.29 12.19 -13.05
CA ARG A 272 1.76 12.18 -12.90
C ARG A 272 2.21 10.95 -12.14
N ALA A 273 1.58 10.64 -11.00
CA ALA A 273 1.90 9.45 -10.21
C ALA A 273 1.66 8.14 -10.98
N LEU A 274 0.61 8.09 -11.80
CA LEU A 274 0.25 6.90 -12.59
C LEU A 274 1.26 6.59 -13.69
N LYS A 275 2.01 7.59 -14.19
CA LYS A 275 3.11 7.34 -15.14
C LYS A 275 4.24 6.52 -14.52
N ALA A 276 4.54 6.77 -13.24
CA ALA A 276 5.57 6.03 -12.51
C ALA A 276 5.03 4.70 -11.98
N THR A 277 3.77 4.67 -11.53
CA THR A 277 3.17 3.52 -10.85
C THR A 277 1.84 3.11 -11.48
N PRO A 278 1.85 2.58 -12.73
CA PRO A 278 0.63 2.33 -13.51
C PRO A 278 -0.24 1.21 -12.96
N ARG A 279 0.27 0.39 -12.03
CA ARG A 279 -0.44 -0.72 -11.39
C ARG A 279 -0.93 -0.39 -9.97
N SER A 280 -0.84 0.88 -9.57
CA SER A 280 -1.26 1.30 -8.23
C SER A 280 -2.79 1.29 -8.09
N VAL A 281 -3.31 0.36 -7.29
CA VAL A 281 -4.73 0.27 -6.93
C VAL A 281 -5.24 1.58 -6.35
N PHE A 282 -4.44 2.22 -5.49
CA PHE A 282 -4.76 3.50 -4.87
C PHE A 282 -4.99 4.59 -5.92
N LEU A 283 -4.12 4.67 -6.93
CA LEU A 283 -4.24 5.69 -7.98
C LEU A 283 -5.48 5.51 -8.83
N HIS A 284 -5.74 4.29 -9.31
CA HIS A 284 -6.96 3.98 -10.06
C HIS A 284 -8.22 4.32 -9.25
N HIS A 285 -8.25 3.97 -7.96
CA HIS A 285 -9.37 4.32 -7.09
C HIS A 285 -9.56 5.83 -6.91
N GLN A 286 -8.47 6.58 -6.67
CA GLN A 286 -8.56 8.03 -6.52
C GLN A 286 -8.96 8.73 -7.83
N ILE A 287 -8.50 8.24 -8.99
CA ILE A 287 -8.90 8.77 -10.30
C ILE A 287 -10.40 8.51 -10.52
N GLY A 288 -10.88 7.31 -10.21
CA GLY A 288 -12.30 6.98 -10.27
C GLY A 288 -13.15 7.89 -9.37
N LEU A 289 -12.66 8.20 -8.17
CA LEU A 289 -13.30 9.16 -7.26
C LEU A 289 -13.32 10.58 -7.83
N CYS A 290 -12.27 11.04 -8.51
CA CYS A 290 -12.28 12.34 -9.19
C CYS A 290 -13.35 12.41 -10.29
N TYR A 291 -13.45 11.38 -11.15
CA TYR A 291 -14.48 11.35 -12.19
C TYR A 291 -15.89 11.29 -11.61
N ARG A 292 -16.08 10.54 -10.52
CA ARG A 292 -17.34 10.52 -9.76
C ARG A 292 -17.70 11.92 -9.23
N GLU A 293 -16.72 12.64 -8.67
CA GLU A 293 -16.93 13.98 -8.12
C GLU A 293 -17.31 14.99 -9.22
N GLN A 294 -16.58 15.02 -10.35
CA GLN A 294 -16.94 15.85 -11.51
C GLN A 294 -18.35 15.54 -12.02
N MET A 295 -18.73 14.26 -12.06
CA MET A 295 -20.07 13.86 -12.47
C MET A 295 -21.14 14.38 -11.50
N ILE A 296 -20.89 14.29 -10.19
CA ILE A 296 -21.79 14.83 -9.16
C ILE A 296 -21.91 16.35 -9.28
N GLN A 297 -20.80 17.07 -9.52
CA GLN A 297 -20.80 18.52 -9.72
C GLN A 297 -21.68 18.93 -10.90
N ILE A 298 -21.57 18.27 -12.05
CA ILE A 298 -22.44 18.54 -13.22
C ILE A 298 -23.90 18.22 -12.90
N LYS A 299 -24.18 17.08 -12.26
CA LYS A 299 -25.54 16.73 -11.86
C LYS A 299 -26.13 17.77 -10.91
N ASN A 300 -25.38 18.25 -9.92
CA ASN A 300 -25.84 19.28 -8.99
C ASN A 300 -26.10 20.61 -9.71
N ALA A 301 -25.17 21.06 -10.57
CA ALA A 301 -25.31 22.28 -11.35
C ALA A 301 -26.51 22.27 -12.32
N THR A 302 -26.94 21.07 -12.74
CA THR A 302 -28.10 20.86 -13.63
C THR A 302 -29.37 20.46 -12.88
N HIS A 303 -29.43 20.64 -11.55
CA HIS A 303 -30.55 20.21 -10.71
C HIS A 303 -30.97 18.75 -10.94
N MET A 304 -29.97 17.87 -11.07
CA MET A 304 -30.08 16.44 -11.36
C MET A 304 -30.69 16.12 -12.73
N GLN A 305 -30.78 17.08 -13.65
CA GLN A 305 -31.34 16.90 -14.99
C GLN A 305 -30.37 17.35 -16.11
N PRO A 306 -29.19 16.72 -16.24
CA PRO A 306 -28.27 17.04 -17.33
C PRO A 306 -28.90 16.70 -18.69
N ARG A 307 -28.79 17.62 -19.65
CA ARG A 307 -29.31 17.47 -21.04
C ARG A 307 -28.24 17.85 -22.06
N GLY A 308 -28.40 17.37 -23.29
CA GLY A 308 -27.45 17.65 -24.39
C GLY A 308 -26.01 17.32 -23.97
N ARG A 309 -25.11 18.29 -24.11
CA ARG A 309 -23.69 18.16 -23.80
C ARG A 309 -23.41 17.77 -22.34
N ASP A 310 -24.20 18.24 -21.38
CA ASP A 310 -23.99 17.89 -19.96
C ASP A 310 -24.31 16.42 -19.70
N ARG A 311 -25.31 15.87 -20.39
CA ARG A 311 -25.63 14.44 -20.31
C ARG A 311 -24.50 13.61 -20.91
N GLU A 312 -23.99 13.99 -22.07
CA GLU A 312 -22.86 13.32 -22.71
C GLU A 312 -21.60 13.36 -21.83
N ASN A 313 -21.33 14.50 -21.19
CA ASN A 313 -20.24 14.65 -20.24
C ASN A 313 -20.40 13.73 -19.01
N VAL A 314 -21.61 13.67 -18.44
CA VAL A 314 -21.93 12.78 -17.32
C VAL A 314 -21.74 11.32 -17.71
N ASP A 315 -22.27 10.89 -18.86
CA ASP A 315 -22.16 9.50 -19.34
C ASP A 315 -20.69 9.12 -19.56
N ARG A 316 -19.89 10.03 -20.14
CA ARG A 316 -18.43 9.85 -20.29
C ARG A 316 -17.73 9.70 -18.94
N LEU A 317 -18.03 10.56 -17.96
CA LEU A 317 -17.42 10.52 -16.64
C LEU A 317 -17.79 9.24 -15.87
N VAL A 318 -19.03 8.77 -16.00
CA VAL A 318 -19.48 7.49 -15.45
C VAL A 318 -18.65 6.34 -16.02
N GLN A 319 -18.47 6.30 -17.35
CA GLN A 319 -17.68 5.22 -17.97
C GLN A 319 -16.21 5.27 -17.53
N LEU A 320 -15.62 6.47 -17.44
CA LEU A 320 -14.26 6.64 -16.95
C LEU A 320 -14.14 6.17 -15.49
N ALA A 321 -15.06 6.54 -14.61
CA ALA A 321 -15.07 6.08 -13.23
C ALA A 321 -15.22 4.55 -13.11
N ILE A 322 -16.13 3.94 -13.88
CA ILE A 322 -16.31 2.48 -13.93
C ILE A 322 -15.01 1.80 -14.33
N ASN A 323 -14.35 2.27 -15.40
CA ASN A 323 -13.11 1.68 -15.89
C ASN A 323 -12.00 1.72 -14.84
N GLU A 324 -11.86 2.84 -14.13
CA GLU A 324 -10.83 3.01 -13.10
C GLU A 324 -11.11 2.17 -11.85
N PHE A 325 -12.37 2.12 -11.38
CA PHE A 325 -12.72 1.22 -10.27
C PHE A 325 -12.59 -0.26 -10.64
N GLN A 326 -12.90 -0.62 -11.89
CA GLN A 326 -12.68 -1.98 -12.40
C GLN A 326 -11.19 -2.34 -12.39
N LYS A 327 -10.31 -1.46 -12.88
CA LYS A 327 -8.85 -1.68 -12.81
C LYS A 327 -8.40 -1.89 -11.37
N ALA A 328 -8.84 -1.06 -10.44
CA ALA A 328 -8.52 -1.21 -9.02
C ALA A 328 -8.99 -2.57 -8.47
N SER A 329 -10.21 -3.01 -8.81
CA SER A 329 -10.76 -4.30 -8.36
C SER A 329 -10.07 -5.52 -8.99
N VAL A 330 -9.57 -5.41 -10.22
CA VAL A 330 -8.82 -6.49 -10.89
C VAL A 330 -7.42 -6.62 -10.29
N LEU A 331 -6.77 -5.48 -10.03
CA LEU A 331 -5.44 -5.45 -9.42
C LEU A 331 -5.45 -5.92 -7.97
N LYS A 332 -6.51 -5.58 -7.21
CA LYS A 332 -6.73 -6.07 -5.85
C LYS A 332 -8.19 -6.49 -5.63
N PRO A 333 -8.52 -7.79 -5.79
CA PRO A 333 -9.88 -8.30 -5.64
C PRO A 333 -10.49 -8.09 -4.25
N THR A 334 -9.68 -8.07 -3.21
CA THR A 334 -10.07 -7.85 -1.81
C THR A 334 -10.32 -6.38 -1.46
N PHE A 335 -10.13 -5.45 -2.41
CA PHE A 335 -10.32 -4.03 -2.15
C PHE A 335 -11.81 -3.63 -2.18
N GLU A 336 -12.48 -3.84 -1.04
CA GLU A 336 -13.93 -3.64 -0.86
C GLU A 336 -14.42 -2.26 -1.33
N LEU A 337 -13.67 -1.18 -1.03
CA LEU A 337 -14.07 0.18 -1.40
C LEU A 337 -14.13 0.40 -2.92
N ALA A 338 -13.34 -0.32 -3.72
CA ALA A 338 -13.47 -0.26 -5.17
C ALA A 338 -14.78 -0.90 -5.64
N HIS A 339 -15.19 -2.03 -5.04
CA HIS A 339 -16.46 -2.68 -5.34
C HIS A 339 -17.66 -1.84 -4.92
N VAL A 340 -17.61 -1.23 -3.73
CA VAL A 340 -18.66 -0.32 -3.24
C VAL A 340 -18.82 0.86 -4.20
N HIS A 341 -17.74 1.56 -4.55
CA HIS A 341 -17.83 2.69 -5.47
C HIS A 341 -18.20 2.27 -6.90
N LEU A 342 -17.79 1.08 -7.35
CA LEU A 342 -18.21 0.51 -8.63
C LEU A 342 -19.72 0.21 -8.65
N ALA A 343 -20.28 -0.29 -7.54
CA ALA A 343 -21.71 -0.52 -7.39
C ALA A 343 -22.47 0.82 -7.33
N GLU A 344 -21.99 1.80 -6.58
CA GLU A 344 -22.58 3.14 -6.51
C GLU A 344 -22.63 3.83 -7.87
N ILE A 345 -21.53 3.83 -8.62
CA ILE A 345 -21.47 4.53 -9.91
C ILE A 345 -22.39 3.87 -10.94
N LYS A 346 -22.49 2.54 -10.93
CA LYS A 346 -23.45 1.78 -11.76
C LYS A 346 -24.88 2.07 -11.33
N SER A 347 -25.15 2.10 -10.02
CA SER A 347 -26.47 2.48 -9.51
C SER A 347 -26.84 3.91 -9.93
N LEU A 348 -25.90 4.86 -9.94
CA LEU A 348 -26.14 6.22 -10.39
C LEU A 348 -26.34 6.36 -11.91
N SER A 349 -25.90 5.37 -12.72
CA SER A 349 -26.28 5.26 -14.13
C SER A 349 -27.66 4.64 -14.29
N PHE A 350 -27.97 3.57 -13.53
CA PHE A 350 -29.29 2.90 -13.53
C PHE A 350 -30.39 3.63 -12.75
N GLY A 351 -30.07 4.59 -11.88
CA GLY A 351 -31.05 5.43 -11.20
C GLY A 351 -31.85 6.27 -12.19
N ASN A 352 -31.25 6.60 -13.33
CA ASN A 352 -31.98 7.13 -14.48
C ASN A 352 -32.98 6.12 -15.03
N PHE A 353 -32.65 4.82 -15.08
CA PHE A 353 -33.56 3.74 -15.50
C PHE A 353 -34.78 3.61 -14.55
N LEU A 354 -34.59 3.71 -13.22
CA LEU A 354 -35.73 3.70 -12.27
C LEU A 354 -36.61 4.97 -12.41
N ALA A 355 -36.00 6.13 -12.69
CA ALA A 355 -36.76 7.34 -13.02
C ALA A 355 -37.54 7.23 -14.35
N TYR A 356 -37.09 6.40 -15.30
CA TYR A 356 -37.86 6.02 -16.49
C TYR A 356 -38.92 4.96 -16.19
N HIS A 357 -38.67 4.03 -15.25
CA HIS A 357 -39.62 2.99 -14.83
C HIS A 357 -40.90 3.56 -14.22
N TRP A 358 -40.82 4.69 -13.50
CA TRP A 358 -42.02 5.41 -13.03
C TRP A 358 -42.80 6.13 -14.14
N LYS A 359 -42.26 6.23 -15.36
CA LYS A 359 -42.89 6.89 -16.51
C LYS A 359 -43.35 5.91 -17.60
N SER A 360 -42.71 4.75 -17.76
CA SER A 360 -43.07 3.67 -18.71
C SER A 360 -42.12 2.47 -18.58
N GLU A 361 -42.65 1.27 -18.36
CA GLU A 361 -41.90 0.01 -18.28
C GLU A 361 -41.14 -0.32 -19.60
N ASP A 362 -41.75 -0.07 -20.76
CA ASP A 362 -41.12 -0.30 -22.06
C ASP A 362 -39.88 0.57 -22.30
N LYS A 363 -39.90 1.83 -21.83
CA LYS A 363 -38.75 2.75 -21.95
C LYS A 363 -37.60 2.34 -21.03
N ALA A 364 -37.93 1.86 -19.84
CA ALA A 364 -36.98 1.23 -18.94
C ALA A 364 -36.34 0.03 -19.65
N ILE A 365 -37.11 -1.00 -20.01
CA ILE A 365 -36.62 -2.24 -20.63
C ILE A 365 -35.74 -1.95 -21.86
N THR A 366 -36.15 -1.01 -22.72
CA THR A 366 -35.37 -0.60 -23.90
C THR A 366 -34.01 0.01 -23.52
N GLN A 367 -33.94 0.86 -22.50
CA GLN A 367 -32.70 1.48 -22.03
C GLN A 367 -31.76 0.44 -21.40
N TYR A 368 -32.27 -0.47 -20.57
CA TYR A 368 -31.48 -1.56 -19.98
C TYR A 368 -30.91 -2.51 -21.04
N LEU A 369 -31.69 -2.86 -22.06
CA LEU A 369 -31.23 -3.69 -23.17
C LEU A 369 -30.17 -2.98 -24.04
N LYS A 370 -30.23 -1.65 -24.12
CA LYS A 370 -29.27 -0.81 -24.85
C LYS A 370 -27.94 -0.68 -24.10
N GLU A 371 -27.98 -0.47 -22.78
CA GLU A 371 -26.81 -0.43 -21.90
C GLU A 371 -26.15 -1.82 -21.78
N LYS A 372 -26.93 -2.89 -21.71
CA LYS A 372 -26.44 -4.28 -21.73
C LYS A 372 -25.73 -4.64 -23.04
N LYS A 373 -26.13 -4.05 -24.18
CA LYS A 373 -25.45 -4.21 -25.48
C LYS A 373 -24.10 -3.47 -25.55
N ASN A 374 -23.94 -2.36 -24.83
CA ASN A 374 -22.68 -1.61 -24.77
C ASN A 374 -21.67 -2.20 -23.76
N LEU A 375 -22.13 -3.10 -22.88
CA LEU A 375 -21.32 -3.85 -21.92
C LEU A 375 -20.76 -5.17 -22.48
N THR A 376 -20.68 -5.35 -23.80
CA THR A 376 -20.12 -6.58 -24.39
C THR A 376 -18.67 -6.78 -23.94
N PHE A 377 -18.48 -7.76 -23.04
CA PHE A 377 -17.19 -8.36 -22.74
C PHE A 377 -16.56 -8.92 -24.03
N PRO A 378 -15.22 -8.84 -24.19
CA PRO A 378 -14.56 -9.50 -25.30
C PRO A 378 -14.87 -11.00 -25.21
N LYS A 379 -15.53 -11.55 -26.24
CA LYS A 379 -15.75 -12.99 -26.37
C LYS A 379 -14.39 -13.67 -26.37
N GLU A 380 -14.16 -14.56 -25.41
CA GLU A 380 -13.11 -15.57 -25.51
C GLU A 380 -13.25 -16.27 -26.86
N ARG A 381 -12.23 -16.16 -27.71
CA ARG A 381 -12.08 -17.05 -28.85
C ARG A 381 -11.82 -18.44 -28.27
N ARG A 382 -12.89 -19.24 -28.14
CA ARG A 382 -12.76 -20.69 -28.01
C ARG A 382 -11.99 -21.20 -29.24
N SER A 383 -10.72 -21.53 -29.04
CA SER A 383 -9.97 -22.37 -29.96
C SER A 383 -10.66 -23.73 -30.00
N SER A 384 -11.42 -23.98 -31.05
CA SER A 384 -11.90 -25.30 -31.39
C SER A 384 -10.71 -26.17 -31.82
N ASN A 385 -10.13 -26.91 -30.87
CA ASN A 385 -9.36 -28.09 -31.20
C ASN A 385 -10.34 -29.14 -31.75
N LYS A 386 -10.44 -29.22 -33.07
CA LYS A 386 -10.92 -30.42 -33.74
C LYS A 386 -9.73 -31.36 -33.89
N THR A 387 -9.77 -32.44 -33.12
CA THR A 387 -9.17 -33.73 -33.45
C THR A 387 -9.55 -34.16 -34.86
N TYR A 388 -8.54 -34.47 -35.67
CA TYR A 388 -8.49 -35.62 -36.58
C TYR A 388 -7.04 -36.10 -36.68
#